data_AF-A0A8T4G6N6-F1
#
_entry.id   AF-A0A8T4G6N6-F1
#
_cell.length_a   1.000
_cell.length_b   1.000
_cell.length_c   1.000
_cell.angle_alpha   90.00
_cell.angle_beta   90.00
_cell.angle_gamma   90.00
#
_symmetry.space_group_name_H-M   'P 1'
#
loop_
_entity.id
_entity.type
_entity.pdbx_description
1 polymer ?
#
loop_
_entity_poly.entity_id
_entity_poly.type
_entity_poly.pdbx_seq_one_letter_code
_entity_poly.pdbx_strand_id
1 'polypeptide(L)'
;MKKFTLEEFLDLLKKYNVEEIEGVKIEGDLEIELEGSSIDLSAIAPLYSMLSEFGNFLYHANMALGYLQRLSAALGIPTPFAAQPQLAPAAPAAPEAAPEVEEIKLPTELVRAKFEPYKEEYPNKIEEVVLGATKADGGSREYTITLGGERSLAFYTFDAPQPHLPAIAIDVFDRRPMLAKAVRTHYEDVLDNPAEWAKKCVKKFGADLVTLHLISTDPLLDDTPASEAVKVLEDVLQAVKCPIIVGGSGNKEKDPEVLEKAAEVAEGERIMLASATLDMDWERIANAAKKYGHVVLSWTQMDINNQKTLNRYLLKRVEVPRNSIVMDPTTAALGYGLDYAFTNMERIRISGLKGDTDLNFPISSGTTNAWGAREAWMVDSPIEEDTPWGPRELRGPIWEIITGLTLSLAGVDLFMMMHPIAVAVLKEVFNTLGGNVKESVADPGEWIFMEV
;
A
#
# COMPACT_ATOMS: atom_id res chain seq x y z
N MET A 1 14.51 9.09 47.29
CA MET A 1 13.26 9.82 47.01
C MET A 1 12.26 8.83 46.44
N LYS A 2 11.04 8.76 46.97
CA LYS A 2 9.97 7.98 46.32
C LYS A 2 9.54 8.75 45.08
N LYS A 3 9.54 8.08 43.92
CA LYS A 3 8.90 8.60 42.71
C LYS A 3 7.40 8.32 42.84
N PHE A 4 6.58 9.31 42.52
CA PHE A 4 5.13 9.21 42.46
C PHE A 4 4.70 9.53 41.04
N THR A 5 3.64 8.90 40.55
CA THR A 5 2.92 9.46 39.41
C THR A 5 2.19 10.74 39.85
N LEU A 6 1.81 11.59 38.90
CA LEU A 6 1.12 12.84 39.21
C LEU A 6 -0.20 12.60 39.96
N GLU A 7 -0.95 11.56 39.57
CA GLU A 7 -2.20 11.18 40.24
C GLU A 7 -1.98 10.70 41.67
N GLU A 8 -0.98 9.86 41.92
CA GLU A 8 -0.66 9.39 43.27
C GLU A 8 -0.24 10.55 44.19
N PHE A 9 0.46 11.55 43.65
CA PHE A 9 0.83 12.75 44.40
C PHE A 9 -0.39 13.59 44.77
N LEU A 10 -1.31 13.81 43.83
CA LEU A 10 -2.53 14.59 44.05
C LEU A 10 -3.48 13.92 45.04
N ASP A 11 -3.61 12.60 44.97
CA ASP A 11 -4.43 11.83 45.92
C ASP A 11 -3.86 11.85 47.34
N LEU A 12 -2.53 11.90 47.47
CA LEU A 12 -1.89 12.09 48.76
C LEU A 12 -2.26 13.45 49.38
N LEU A 13 -2.21 14.53 48.59
CA LEU A 13 -2.56 15.87 49.08
C LEU A 13 -4.02 15.95 49.52
N LYS A 14 -4.93 15.35 48.75
CA LYS A 14 -6.36 15.25 49.10
C LYS A 14 -6.58 14.43 50.37
N LYS A 15 -5.91 13.28 50.51
CA LYS A 15 -6.03 12.41 51.68
C LYS A 15 -5.68 13.13 52.98
N TYR A 16 -4.72 14.04 52.94
CA TYR A 16 -4.29 14.81 54.11
C TYR A 16 -4.91 16.21 54.18
N ASN A 17 -5.87 16.52 53.30
CA ASN A 17 -6.61 17.78 53.26
C ASN A 17 -5.67 19.01 53.23
N VAL A 18 -4.60 18.91 52.44
CA VAL A 18 -3.60 19.98 52.32
C VAL A 18 -4.19 21.14 51.54
N GLU A 19 -4.33 22.30 52.19
CA GLU A 19 -4.91 23.51 51.58
C GLU A 19 -3.87 24.33 50.79
N GLU A 20 -2.59 24.32 51.20
CA GLU A 20 -1.51 25.05 50.53
C GLU A 20 -0.15 24.39 50.75
N ILE A 21 0.77 24.51 49.79
CA ILE A 21 2.15 24.02 49.87
C ILE A 21 3.10 25.18 49.58
N GLU A 22 3.85 25.61 50.59
CA GLU A 22 4.85 26.67 50.45
C GLU A 22 6.28 26.11 50.43
N GLY A 23 7.13 26.68 49.57
CA GLY A 23 8.58 26.42 49.56
C GLY A 23 9.04 25.07 49.01
N VAL A 24 8.20 24.36 48.25
CA VAL A 24 8.55 23.06 47.64
C VAL A 24 8.90 23.19 46.16
N LYS A 25 10.03 22.58 45.76
CA LYS A 25 10.46 22.48 44.36
C LYS A 25 10.20 21.06 43.85
N ILE A 26 9.38 20.91 42.81
CA ILE A 26 9.03 19.62 42.20
C ILE A 26 9.72 19.53 40.84
N GLU A 27 10.51 18.48 40.60
CA GLU A 27 11.20 18.21 39.34
C GLU A 27 10.87 16.79 38.88
N GLY A 28 10.45 16.62 37.61
CA GLY A 28 10.09 15.35 37.01
C GLY A 28 9.85 15.48 35.50
N ASP A 29 9.92 14.36 34.78
CA ASP A 29 9.70 14.29 33.34
C ASP A 29 8.21 14.18 33.02
N LEU A 30 7.71 14.98 32.08
CA LEU A 30 6.32 14.96 31.63
C LEU A 30 6.22 14.13 30.34
N GLU A 31 5.76 12.88 30.43
CA GLU A 31 5.42 12.07 29.26
C GLU A 31 3.92 12.22 28.96
N ILE A 32 3.61 12.75 27.77
CA ILE A 32 2.24 12.88 27.26
C ILE A 32 2.03 11.74 26.26
N GLU A 33 1.27 10.72 26.64
CA GLU A 33 0.76 9.71 25.70
C GLU A 33 -0.46 10.28 24.96
N LEU A 34 -0.31 10.45 23.64
CA LEU A 34 -1.38 10.86 22.75
C LEU A 34 -2.00 9.62 22.09
N GLU A 35 -3.03 9.07 22.73
CA GLU A 35 -3.96 8.16 22.06
C GLU A 35 -5.18 8.92 21.56
N GLY A 36 -5.48 8.79 20.27
CA GLY A 36 -6.80 9.09 19.72
C GLY A 36 -7.00 10.50 19.16
N SER A 37 -7.59 10.53 17.98
CA SER A 37 -7.94 11.67 17.15
C SER A 37 -8.76 12.77 17.85
N SER A 38 -8.18 13.97 17.95
CA SER A 38 -8.76 15.32 17.81
C SER A 38 -8.02 16.29 18.74
N ILE A 39 -7.39 17.32 18.18
CA ILE A 39 -6.81 18.41 18.98
C ILE A 39 -8.00 19.22 19.51
N ASP A 40 -8.34 19.06 20.78
CA ASP A 40 -9.30 19.94 21.44
C ASP A 40 -8.61 21.26 21.82
N LEU A 41 -8.71 22.23 20.91
CA LEU A 41 -8.27 23.62 21.09
C LEU A 41 -8.99 24.34 22.25
N SER A 42 -10.01 23.73 22.87
CA SER A 42 -10.74 24.30 24.00
C SER A 42 -9.90 24.42 25.29
N ALA A 43 -8.79 23.67 25.42
CA ALA A 43 -7.93 23.72 26.60
C ALA A 43 -6.98 24.94 26.64
N ILE A 44 -6.73 25.59 25.49
CA ILE A 44 -5.78 26.72 25.36
C ILE A 44 -6.51 28.08 25.38
N ALA A 45 -7.79 28.10 24.99
CA ALA A 45 -8.61 29.31 24.96
C ALA A 45 -8.80 30.01 26.33
N PRO A 46 -8.96 29.30 27.48
CA PRO A 46 -9.15 29.95 28.79
C PRO A 46 -7.90 30.71 29.26
N LEU A 47 -6.70 30.19 28.95
CA LEU A 47 -5.43 30.77 29.39
C LEU A 47 -5.13 32.09 28.64
N TYR A 48 -5.47 32.14 27.35
CA TYR A 48 -5.30 33.34 26.51
C TYR A 48 -6.33 34.43 26.85
N SER A 49 -7.58 34.03 27.15
CA SER A 49 -8.64 34.92 27.64
C SER A 49 -8.26 35.55 29.00
N MET A 50 -7.74 34.76 29.94
CA MET A 50 -7.36 35.24 31.27
C MET A 50 -6.21 36.27 31.22
N LEU A 51 -5.19 36.03 30.39
CA LEU A 51 -4.06 36.97 30.21
C LEU A 51 -4.50 38.29 29.56
N SER A 52 -5.40 38.24 28.59
CA SER A 52 -5.97 39.42 27.93
C SER A 52 -6.85 40.24 28.89
N GLU A 53 -7.67 39.58 29.71
CA GLU A 53 -8.53 40.26 30.70
C GLU A 53 -7.73 40.91 31.81
N PHE A 54 -6.62 40.30 32.26
CA PHE A 54 -5.75 40.87 33.27
C PHE A 54 -5.02 42.14 32.77
N GLY A 55 -4.60 42.14 31.51
CA GLY A 55 -4.04 43.33 30.85
C GLY A 55 -5.06 44.48 30.73
N ASN A 56 -6.30 44.17 30.33
CA ASN A 56 -7.38 45.15 30.28
C ASN A 56 -7.79 45.67 31.67
N PHE A 57 -7.78 44.83 32.70
CA PHE A 57 -8.05 45.23 34.08
C PHE A 57 -7.03 46.25 34.59
N LEU A 58 -5.73 46.01 34.38
CA LEU A 58 -4.67 46.94 34.81
C LEU A 58 -4.76 48.30 34.09
N TYR A 59 -5.12 48.28 32.81
CA TYR A 59 -5.32 49.51 32.03
C TYR A 59 -6.53 50.32 32.52
N HIS A 60 -7.66 49.67 32.80
CA HIS A 60 -8.85 50.33 33.32
C HIS A 60 -8.71 50.76 34.79
N ALA A 61 -7.96 50.03 35.62
CA ALA A 61 -7.66 50.41 37.00
C ALA A 61 -6.83 51.71 37.06
N ASN A 62 -5.82 51.85 36.20
CA ASN A 62 -5.03 53.08 36.10
C ASN A 62 -5.84 54.28 35.57
N MET A 63 -6.74 54.06 34.61
CA MET A 63 -7.66 55.13 34.19
C MET A 63 -8.66 55.50 35.28
N ALA A 64 -9.23 54.52 36.00
CA ALA A 64 -10.18 54.77 37.08
C ALA A 64 -9.54 55.56 38.24
N LEU A 65 -8.28 55.27 38.58
CA LEU A 65 -7.47 56.05 39.53
C LEU A 65 -7.27 57.50 39.06
N GLY A 66 -6.99 57.69 37.78
CA GLY A 66 -6.89 59.03 37.18
C GLY A 66 -8.22 59.81 37.18
N TYR A 67 -9.35 59.16 36.94
CA TYR A 67 -10.68 59.78 37.01
C TYR A 67 -11.08 60.10 38.45
N LEU A 68 -10.82 59.22 39.42
CA LEU A 68 -11.05 59.46 40.84
C LEU A 68 -10.26 60.66 41.37
N GLN A 69 -9.00 60.83 40.93
CA GLN A 69 -8.19 62.00 41.28
C GLN A 69 -8.77 63.30 40.70
N ARG A 70 -9.25 63.28 39.45
CA ARG A 70 -9.87 64.45 38.82
C ARG A 70 -11.23 64.80 39.45
N LEU A 71 -12.01 63.79 39.84
CA LEU A 71 -13.30 63.98 40.52
C LEU A 71 -13.10 64.54 41.95
N SER A 72 -12.09 64.05 42.68
CA SER A 72 -11.72 64.56 44.01
C SER A 72 -11.27 66.02 43.96
N ALA A 73 -10.50 66.39 42.93
CA ALA A 73 -10.06 67.78 42.70
C ALA A 73 -11.24 68.70 42.31
N ALA A 74 -12.21 68.21 41.53
CA ALA A 74 -13.39 68.98 41.13
C ALA A 74 -14.40 69.20 42.28
N LEU A 75 -14.48 68.27 43.23
CA LEU A 75 -15.41 68.32 44.37
C LEU A 75 -14.80 68.93 45.65
N GLY A 76 -13.54 69.38 45.60
CA GLY A 76 -12.86 70.06 46.72
C GLY A 76 -12.61 69.16 47.94
N ILE A 77 -12.65 67.83 47.78
CA ILE A 77 -12.38 66.87 48.86
C ILE A 77 -10.87 66.56 48.84
N PRO A 78 -10.14 66.80 49.95
CA PRO A 78 -8.70 66.56 50.01
C PRO A 78 -8.38 65.06 49.94
N THR A 79 -7.58 64.67 48.95
CA THR A 79 -7.13 63.30 48.72
C THR A 79 -6.15 62.83 49.82
N PRO A 80 -6.32 61.63 50.42
CA PRO A 80 -5.41 61.10 51.45
C PRO A 80 -4.07 60.58 50.90
N PHE A 81 -3.83 60.66 49.60
CA PHE A 81 -2.56 60.27 48.98
C PHE A 81 -1.90 61.50 48.36
N ALA A 82 -1.11 62.20 49.17
CA ALA A 82 -0.21 63.23 48.68
C ALA A 82 0.79 62.57 47.72
N ALA A 83 0.95 63.17 46.53
CA ALA A 83 2.02 62.81 45.61
C ALA A 83 3.35 62.92 46.36
N GLN A 84 4.08 61.82 46.49
CA GLN A 84 5.52 61.92 46.68
C GLN A 84 6.07 62.75 45.52
N PRO A 85 7.03 63.66 45.77
CA PRO A 85 7.65 64.42 44.70
C PRO A 85 8.16 63.42 43.66
N GLN A 86 7.68 63.58 42.43
CA GLN A 86 8.38 63.01 41.29
C GLN A 86 9.80 63.55 41.39
N LEU A 87 10.72 62.69 41.82
CA LEU A 87 12.12 62.82 41.46
C LEU A 87 12.09 63.18 39.98
N ALA A 88 12.63 64.35 39.64
CA ALA A 88 12.88 64.71 38.26
C ALA A 88 13.49 63.44 37.62
N PRO A 89 12.95 62.96 36.49
CA PRO A 89 13.57 61.83 35.83
C PRO A 89 15.04 62.20 35.72
N ALA A 90 15.90 61.38 36.33
CA ALA A 90 17.33 61.54 36.15
C ALA A 90 17.52 61.75 34.66
N ALA A 91 18.29 62.79 34.27
CA ALA A 91 18.72 62.94 32.88
C ALA A 91 19.05 61.53 32.41
N PRO A 92 18.38 61.02 31.35
CA PRO A 92 18.42 59.61 31.04
C PRO A 92 19.86 59.20 31.16
N ALA A 93 20.15 58.30 32.10
CA ALA A 93 21.51 57.79 32.27
C ALA A 93 21.95 57.48 30.85
N ALA A 94 23.06 58.09 30.41
CA ALA A 94 23.62 57.84 29.08
C ALA A 94 23.51 56.33 28.91
N PRO A 95 22.71 55.85 27.93
CA PRO A 95 22.13 54.52 27.98
C PRO A 95 23.24 53.60 28.42
N GLU A 96 23.11 53.00 29.60
CA GLU A 96 24.01 51.95 30.04
C GLU A 96 24.07 51.05 28.82
N ALA A 97 25.25 50.98 28.18
CA ALA A 97 25.36 50.42 26.85
C ALA A 97 24.58 49.12 26.90
N ALA A 98 23.43 49.09 26.22
CA ALA A 98 22.53 47.94 26.28
C ALA A 98 23.45 46.76 26.06
N PRO A 99 23.51 45.77 26.99
CA PRO A 99 24.55 44.73 26.96
C PRO A 99 24.61 44.29 25.53
N GLU A 100 25.74 44.59 24.87
CA GLU A 100 25.82 44.73 23.42
C GLU A 100 25.02 43.58 22.86
N VAL A 101 23.79 43.86 22.39
CA VAL A 101 22.86 42.79 22.02
C VAL A 101 23.60 42.17 20.87
N GLU A 102 24.24 41.01 21.10
CA GLU A 102 25.13 40.40 20.12
C GLU A 102 24.35 40.49 18.83
N GLU A 103 24.84 41.33 17.93
CA GLU A 103 24.12 41.68 16.73
C GLU A 103 23.80 40.33 16.12
N ILE A 104 22.51 39.94 16.09
CA ILE A 104 22.14 38.62 15.58
C ILE A 104 22.51 38.73 14.11
N LYS A 105 23.73 38.31 13.80
CA LYS A 105 24.24 38.22 12.46
C LYS A 105 23.44 37.10 11.87
N LEU A 106 22.30 37.48 11.29
CA LEU A 106 21.52 36.61 10.45
C LEU A 106 22.53 35.96 9.52
N PRO A 107 22.68 34.63 9.58
CA PRO A 107 23.65 33.94 8.75
C PRO A 107 23.43 34.41 7.31
N THR A 108 24.48 34.94 6.69
CA THR A 108 24.42 35.36 5.29
C THR A 108 24.09 34.18 4.38
N GLU A 109 24.26 32.95 4.89
CA GLU A 109 23.87 31.70 4.28
C GLU A 109 23.26 30.78 5.34
N LEU A 110 22.23 30.02 4.97
CA LEU A 110 21.66 28.96 5.82
C LEU A 110 22.70 27.89 6.12
N VAL A 111 22.62 27.26 7.30
CA VAL A 111 23.46 26.11 7.63
C VAL A 111 23.22 25.03 6.58
N ARG A 112 24.27 24.70 5.83
CA ARG A 112 24.23 23.60 4.87
C ARG A 112 24.17 22.29 5.64
N ALA A 113 23.00 21.68 5.70
CA ALA A 113 22.83 20.31 6.17
C ALA A 113 22.81 19.37 4.96
N LYS A 114 23.53 18.24 5.05
CA LYS A 114 23.38 17.16 4.09
C LYS A 114 22.13 16.37 4.46
N PHE A 115 21.15 16.31 3.56
CA PHE A 115 20.03 15.39 3.72
C PHE A 115 20.52 13.98 3.38
N GLU A 116 20.42 13.07 4.35
CA GLU A 116 20.54 11.64 4.12
C GLU A 116 19.17 11.04 4.48
N PRO A 117 18.44 10.44 3.53
CA PRO A 117 17.17 9.80 3.85
C PRO A 117 17.41 8.71 4.87
N TYR A 118 16.56 8.65 5.89
CA TYR A 118 16.56 7.54 6.84
C TYR A 118 16.27 6.25 6.09
N LYS A 119 17.11 5.23 6.30
CA LYS A 119 16.95 3.92 5.71
C LYS A 119 16.24 2.99 6.68
N GLU A 120 15.10 2.46 6.29
CA GLU A 120 14.40 1.46 7.08
C GLU A 120 14.94 0.06 6.76
N GLU A 121 15.29 -0.70 7.79
CA GLU A 121 15.72 -2.09 7.65
C GLU A 121 14.67 -3.04 8.23
N TYR A 122 14.18 -3.96 7.39
CA TYR A 122 13.23 -4.98 7.81
C TYR A 122 13.94 -6.26 8.27
N PRO A 123 13.47 -6.92 9.35
CA PRO A 123 14.12 -8.10 9.91
C PRO A 123 13.99 -9.35 9.03
N ASN A 124 13.00 -9.39 8.13
CA ASN A 124 12.71 -10.54 7.28
C ASN A 124 12.74 -10.18 5.79
N LYS A 125 12.79 -11.21 4.95
CA LYS A 125 12.67 -11.08 3.49
C LYS A 125 11.43 -11.82 2.98
N ILE A 126 10.94 -11.39 1.84
CA ILE A 126 9.94 -12.14 1.08
C ILE A 126 10.59 -13.38 0.49
N GLU A 127 9.90 -14.52 0.56
CA GLU A 127 10.35 -15.79 0.00
C GLU A 127 10.52 -15.67 -1.52
N GLU A 128 11.54 -16.33 -2.05
CA GLU A 128 11.73 -16.42 -3.50
C GLU A 128 11.01 -17.64 -4.05
N VAL A 129 10.18 -17.43 -5.07
CA VAL A 129 9.42 -18.49 -5.74
C VAL A 129 9.77 -18.51 -7.21
N VAL A 130 10.32 -19.63 -7.66
CA VAL A 130 10.68 -19.84 -9.08
C VAL A 130 9.52 -20.51 -9.80
N LEU A 131 9.08 -19.92 -10.90
CA LEU A 131 8.09 -20.43 -11.85
C LEU A 131 8.78 -20.93 -13.12
N GLY A 132 8.35 -22.10 -13.58
CA GLY A 132 8.95 -22.78 -14.72
C GLY A 132 10.18 -23.60 -14.35
N ALA A 133 10.51 -24.54 -15.21
CA ALA A 133 11.69 -25.39 -15.10
C ALA A 133 12.34 -25.55 -16.47
N THR A 134 13.65 -25.28 -16.54
CA THR A 134 14.40 -25.47 -17.79
C THR A 134 14.77 -26.93 -17.97
N LYS A 135 15.40 -27.27 -19.10
CA LYS A 135 15.99 -28.60 -19.31
C LYS A 135 16.99 -29.00 -18.23
N ALA A 136 17.68 -28.04 -17.60
CA ALA A 136 18.61 -28.32 -16.51
C ALA A 136 17.89 -28.72 -15.20
N ASP A 137 16.64 -28.27 -15.04
CA ASP A 137 15.81 -28.50 -13.87
C ASP A 137 14.79 -29.64 -14.07
N GLY A 138 14.82 -30.29 -15.25
CA GLY A 138 13.92 -31.40 -15.60
C GLY A 138 12.65 -30.99 -16.36
N GLY A 139 12.47 -29.71 -16.68
CA GLY A 139 11.34 -29.20 -17.47
C GLY A 139 11.69 -28.92 -18.93
N SER A 140 10.77 -28.25 -19.64
CA SER A 140 10.95 -27.90 -21.06
C SER A 140 10.87 -26.40 -21.36
N ARG A 141 10.83 -25.56 -20.32
CA ARG A 141 10.86 -24.09 -20.47
C ARG A 141 12.22 -23.63 -20.98
N GLU A 142 12.23 -22.46 -21.63
CA GLU A 142 13.48 -21.81 -22.06
C GLU A 142 14.08 -20.95 -20.94
N TYR A 143 13.22 -20.37 -20.11
CA TYR A 143 13.60 -19.55 -18.98
C TYR A 143 12.64 -19.77 -17.81
N THR A 144 13.09 -19.37 -16.63
CA THR A 144 12.28 -19.31 -15.40
C THR A 144 12.00 -17.86 -15.04
N ILE A 145 10.97 -17.64 -14.22
CA ILE A 145 10.67 -16.35 -13.60
C ILE A 145 10.75 -16.54 -12.10
N THR A 146 11.55 -15.71 -11.42
CA THR A 146 11.62 -15.70 -9.96
C THR A 146 10.82 -14.51 -9.44
N LEU A 147 9.94 -14.77 -8.48
CA LEU A 147 9.16 -13.77 -7.76
C LEU A 147 9.71 -13.61 -6.35
N GLY A 148 9.49 -12.45 -5.73
CA GLY A 148 9.79 -12.23 -4.32
C GLY A 148 11.23 -11.77 -4.04
N GLY A 149 11.74 -12.09 -2.85
CA GLY A 149 13.10 -11.74 -2.43
C GLY A 149 13.25 -10.32 -1.88
N GLU A 150 12.19 -9.52 -1.88
CA GLU A 150 12.21 -8.14 -1.41
C GLU A 150 12.58 -8.06 0.08
N ARG A 151 13.31 -7.00 0.41
CA ARG A 151 13.74 -6.66 1.77
C ARG A 151 13.27 -5.27 2.23
N SER A 152 12.51 -4.58 1.39
CA SER A 152 11.87 -3.31 1.69
C SER A 152 10.51 -3.25 0.99
N LEU A 153 9.81 -2.13 1.14
CA LEU A 153 8.57 -1.83 0.44
C LEU A 153 8.78 -1.72 -1.07
N ALA A 154 7.68 -1.84 -1.81
CA ALA A 154 7.70 -1.87 -3.27
C ALA A 154 8.41 -0.64 -3.85
N PHE A 155 9.44 -0.88 -4.65
CA PHE A 155 10.25 0.15 -5.32
C PHE A 155 11.00 1.12 -4.38
N TYR A 156 11.11 0.83 -3.08
CA TYR A 156 11.95 1.60 -2.15
C TYR A 156 13.42 1.19 -2.32
N THR A 157 13.93 1.37 -3.55
CA THR A 157 15.26 0.94 -4.01
C THR A 157 16.40 1.65 -3.26
N PHE A 158 16.09 2.75 -2.57
CA PHE A 158 17.00 3.47 -1.69
C PHE A 158 17.24 2.75 -0.34
N ASP A 159 16.26 2.00 0.16
CA ASP A 159 16.37 1.19 1.39
C ASP A 159 17.06 -0.13 1.10
N ALA A 160 16.56 -0.88 0.12
CA ALA A 160 17.13 -2.15 -0.32
C ALA A 160 16.95 -2.36 -1.83
N PRO A 161 17.86 -3.08 -2.52
CA PRO A 161 17.65 -3.43 -3.92
C PRO A 161 16.37 -4.23 -4.12
N GLN A 162 15.64 -3.94 -5.20
CA GLN A 162 14.53 -4.76 -5.67
C GLN A 162 15.09 -5.90 -6.54
N PRO A 163 15.16 -7.15 -6.05
CA PRO A 163 15.88 -8.21 -6.75
C PRO A 163 15.17 -8.66 -8.03
N HIS A 164 13.84 -8.74 -7.98
CA HIS A 164 12.98 -9.11 -9.10
C HIS A 164 11.91 -8.04 -9.28
N LEU A 165 11.70 -7.58 -10.51
CA LEU A 165 10.58 -6.69 -10.81
C LEU A 165 9.29 -7.51 -10.94
N PRO A 166 8.12 -6.89 -10.74
CA PRO A 166 6.87 -7.61 -10.89
C PRO A 166 6.72 -8.19 -12.31
N ALA A 167 6.31 -9.44 -12.38
CA ALA A 167 6.12 -10.16 -13.64
C ALA A 167 4.67 -10.05 -14.12
N ILE A 168 4.45 -10.08 -15.44
CA ILE A 168 3.11 -10.01 -16.02
C ILE A 168 2.80 -11.30 -16.81
N ALA A 169 1.74 -11.98 -16.40
CA ALA A 169 1.10 -13.04 -17.13
C ALA A 169 -0.11 -12.51 -17.93
N ILE A 170 -0.32 -13.02 -19.14
CA ILE A 170 -1.53 -12.71 -19.93
C ILE A 170 -2.46 -13.93 -19.94
N ASP A 171 -3.75 -13.67 -19.72
CA ASP A 171 -4.79 -14.69 -19.70
C ASP A 171 -5.07 -15.26 -21.10
N VAL A 172 -5.19 -16.58 -21.15
CA VAL A 172 -5.57 -17.42 -22.29
C VAL A 172 -6.65 -18.38 -21.80
N PHE A 173 -7.63 -18.69 -22.63
CA PHE A 173 -8.76 -19.54 -22.27
C PHE A 173 -8.79 -20.76 -23.17
N ASP A 174 -9.18 -21.90 -22.62
CA ASP A 174 -9.29 -23.18 -23.34
C ASP A 174 -10.46 -23.25 -24.34
N ARG A 175 -11.43 -22.36 -24.18
CA ARG A 175 -12.54 -22.11 -25.10
C ARG A 175 -12.66 -20.62 -25.40
N ARG A 176 -13.43 -20.29 -26.44
CA ARG A 176 -13.75 -18.90 -26.79
C ARG A 176 -14.50 -18.19 -25.65
N PRO A 177 -13.89 -17.17 -25.00
CA PRO A 177 -14.52 -16.46 -23.91
C PRO A 177 -15.33 -15.25 -24.39
N MET A 178 -16.22 -14.77 -23.52
CA MET A 178 -16.93 -13.51 -23.71
C MET A 178 -16.06 -12.35 -23.19
N LEU A 179 -15.35 -11.68 -24.09
CA LEU A 179 -14.48 -10.56 -23.75
C LEU A 179 -15.07 -9.21 -24.16
N ALA A 180 -14.76 -8.18 -23.38
CA ALA A 180 -14.99 -6.79 -23.76
C ALA A 180 -14.36 -6.50 -25.14
N LYS A 181 -15.05 -5.73 -26.00
CA LYS A 181 -14.59 -5.46 -27.37
C LYS A 181 -13.16 -4.88 -27.41
N ALA A 182 -12.84 -3.99 -26.47
CA ALA A 182 -11.54 -3.36 -26.34
C ALA A 182 -10.40 -4.38 -26.15
N VAL A 183 -10.64 -5.45 -25.39
CA VAL A 183 -9.68 -6.56 -25.26
C VAL A 183 -9.75 -7.49 -26.47
N ARG A 184 -10.97 -7.92 -26.82
CA ARG A 184 -11.23 -8.97 -27.81
C ARG A 184 -10.58 -8.68 -29.17
N THR A 185 -10.60 -7.42 -29.60
CA THR A 185 -10.07 -7.00 -30.92
C THR A 185 -8.58 -7.34 -31.10
N HIS A 186 -7.83 -7.52 -30.02
CA HIS A 186 -6.42 -7.89 -30.07
C HIS A 186 -6.18 -9.38 -30.31
N TYR A 187 -7.21 -10.21 -30.13
CA TYR A 187 -7.12 -11.68 -30.12
C TYR A 187 -7.98 -12.38 -31.18
N GLU A 188 -8.76 -11.65 -32.00
CA GLU A 188 -9.79 -12.24 -32.88
C GLU A 188 -9.30 -13.36 -33.81
N ASP A 189 -8.04 -13.30 -34.25
CA ASP A 189 -7.34 -14.28 -35.08
C ASP A 189 -6.92 -15.56 -34.33
N VAL A 190 -6.97 -15.57 -33.00
CA VAL A 190 -6.47 -16.67 -32.14
C VAL A 190 -7.47 -17.13 -31.05
N LEU A 191 -8.64 -16.51 -30.93
CA LEU A 191 -9.63 -16.81 -29.87
C LEU A 191 -10.08 -18.28 -29.82
N ASP A 192 -10.03 -18.97 -30.96
CA ASP A 192 -10.44 -20.38 -31.08
C ASP A 192 -9.23 -21.34 -31.05
N ASN A 193 -8.01 -20.84 -30.77
CA ASN A 193 -6.78 -21.64 -30.69
C ASN A 193 -5.91 -21.18 -29.50
N PRO A 194 -6.05 -21.82 -28.32
CA PRO A 194 -5.33 -21.43 -27.10
C PRO A 194 -3.80 -21.47 -27.24
N ALA A 195 -3.26 -22.40 -28.02
CA ALA A 195 -1.82 -22.52 -28.28
C ALA A 195 -1.28 -21.33 -29.11
N GLU A 196 -1.97 -20.93 -30.17
CA GLU A 196 -1.61 -19.74 -30.95
C GLU A 196 -1.88 -18.44 -30.18
N TRP A 197 -2.91 -18.43 -29.33
CA TRP A 197 -3.16 -17.31 -28.41
C TRP A 197 -1.99 -17.14 -27.44
N ALA A 198 -1.56 -18.19 -26.74
CA ALA A 198 -0.41 -18.15 -25.86
C ALA A 198 0.87 -17.67 -26.58
N LYS A 199 1.14 -18.18 -27.80
CA LYS A 199 2.26 -17.71 -28.63
C LYS A 199 2.16 -16.20 -28.91
N LYS A 200 0.96 -15.71 -29.22
CA LYS A 200 0.73 -14.29 -29.49
C LYS A 200 0.94 -13.43 -28.25
N CYS A 201 0.48 -13.87 -27.08
CA CYS A 201 0.71 -13.19 -25.80
C CYS A 201 2.21 -12.97 -25.55
N VAL A 202 3.01 -14.02 -25.68
CA VAL A 202 4.46 -13.94 -25.43
C VAL A 202 5.16 -13.13 -26.53
N LYS A 203 4.95 -13.47 -27.81
CA LYS A 203 5.72 -12.91 -28.93
C LYS A 203 5.35 -11.47 -29.28
N LYS A 204 4.09 -11.09 -29.12
CA LYS A 204 3.58 -9.79 -29.58
C LYS A 204 3.23 -8.85 -28.44
N PHE A 205 2.77 -9.37 -27.31
CA PHE A 205 2.25 -8.56 -26.21
C PHE A 205 3.19 -8.52 -25.00
N GLY A 206 4.34 -9.19 -25.07
CA GLY A 206 5.40 -9.06 -24.08
C GLY A 206 5.08 -9.72 -22.73
N ALA A 207 4.20 -10.72 -22.72
CA ALA A 207 3.91 -11.51 -21.52
C ALA A 207 5.18 -12.22 -21.03
N ASP A 208 5.46 -12.13 -19.73
CA ASP A 208 6.56 -12.87 -19.10
C ASP A 208 6.18 -14.34 -18.90
N LEU A 209 4.91 -14.59 -18.60
CA LEU A 209 4.28 -15.91 -18.44
C LEU A 209 2.89 -15.91 -19.08
N VAL A 210 2.23 -17.08 -19.10
CA VAL A 210 0.83 -17.23 -19.56
C VAL A 210 -0.01 -17.82 -18.45
N THR A 211 -1.21 -17.27 -18.24
CA THR A 211 -2.25 -17.89 -17.42
C THR A 211 -3.23 -18.60 -18.33
N LEU A 212 -3.29 -19.93 -18.27
CA LEU A 212 -4.28 -20.73 -18.99
C LEU A 212 -5.46 -21.02 -18.06
N HIS A 213 -6.63 -20.50 -18.38
CA HIS A 213 -7.88 -20.79 -17.68
C HIS A 213 -8.64 -21.89 -18.40
N LEU A 214 -8.86 -23.01 -17.71
CA LEU A 214 -9.61 -24.16 -18.19
C LEU A 214 -11.12 -23.96 -17.96
N ILE A 215 -11.69 -22.86 -18.45
CA ILE A 215 -13.08 -22.48 -18.15
C ILE A 215 -14.12 -23.42 -18.80
N SER A 216 -13.75 -24.24 -19.78
CA SER A 216 -14.64 -25.25 -20.36
C SER A 216 -15.10 -26.30 -19.35
N THR A 217 -14.41 -26.44 -18.21
CA THR A 217 -14.77 -27.38 -17.14
C THR A 217 -15.91 -26.89 -16.26
N ASP A 218 -16.42 -25.67 -16.43
CA ASP A 218 -17.59 -25.19 -15.71
C ASP A 218 -18.82 -26.07 -16.04
N PRO A 219 -19.49 -26.68 -15.03
CA PRO A 219 -20.72 -27.44 -15.24
C PRO A 219 -21.87 -26.63 -15.85
N LEU A 220 -21.83 -25.30 -15.77
CA LEU A 220 -22.81 -24.38 -16.38
C LEU A 220 -22.44 -23.97 -17.81
N LEU A 221 -21.23 -24.30 -18.27
CA LEU A 221 -20.78 -24.06 -19.64
C LEU A 221 -20.76 -25.37 -20.43
N ASP A 222 -19.57 -25.93 -20.66
CA ASP A 222 -19.39 -27.10 -21.52
C ASP A 222 -19.25 -28.40 -20.70
N ASP A 223 -19.08 -28.31 -19.37
CA ASP A 223 -18.84 -29.42 -18.44
C ASP A 223 -17.75 -30.39 -18.93
N THR A 224 -16.69 -29.83 -19.53
CA THR A 224 -15.61 -30.61 -20.13
C THR A 224 -14.91 -31.43 -19.04
N PRO A 225 -14.73 -32.74 -19.23
CA PRO A 225 -14.01 -33.56 -18.26
C PRO A 225 -12.57 -33.09 -18.06
N ALA A 226 -12.05 -33.21 -16.83
CA ALA A 226 -10.68 -32.80 -16.50
C ALA A 226 -9.63 -33.43 -17.43
N SER A 227 -9.80 -34.71 -17.80
CA SER A 227 -8.92 -35.44 -18.70
C SER A 227 -8.92 -34.93 -20.15
N GLU A 228 -9.94 -34.18 -20.55
CA GLU A 228 -10.02 -33.55 -21.86
C GLU A 228 -9.50 -32.12 -21.83
N ALA A 229 -9.89 -31.33 -20.82
CA ALA A 229 -9.45 -29.94 -20.67
C ALA A 229 -7.92 -29.82 -20.56
N VAL A 230 -7.25 -30.73 -19.84
CA VAL A 230 -5.78 -30.71 -19.69
C VAL A 230 -5.02 -31.00 -20.99
N LYS A 231 -5.66 -31.50 -22.06
CA LYS A 231 -4.99 -31.62 -23.37
C LYS A 231 -4.66 -30.25 -23.95
N VAL A 232 -5.50 -29.25 -23.68
CA VAL A 232 -5.20 -27.86 -24.05
C VAL A 232 -3.96 -27.36 -23.32
N LEU A 233 -3.78 -27.76 -22.04
CA LEU A 233 -2.54 -27.47 -21.31
C LEU A 233 -1.33 -28.11 -22.01
N GLU A 234 -1.40 -29.38 -22.42
CA GLU A 234 -0.32 -30.04 -23.18
C GLU A 234 0.04 -29.25 -24.46
N ASP A 235 -0.97 -28.85 -25.23
CA ASP A 235 -0.78 -28.07 -26.45
C ASP A 235 -0.10 -26.73 -26.17
N VAL A 236 -0.51 -26.03 -25.11
CA VAL A 236 0.09 -24.75 -24.71
C VAL A 236 1.52 -24.96 -24.20
N LEU A 237 1.79 -25.99 -23.38
CA LEU A 237 3.14 -26.34 -22.90
C LEU A 237 4.10 -26.58 -24.08
N GLN A 238 3.61 -27.17 -25.18
CA GLN A 238 4.40 -27.38 -26.40
C GLN A 238 4.59 -26.09 -27.21
N ALA A 239 3.56 -25.24 -27.25
CA ALA A 239 3.47 -24.03 -28.05
C ALA A 239 4.36 -22.88 -27.57
N VAL A 240 4.48 -22.69 -26.25
CA VAL A 240 5.28 -21.60 -25.65
C VAL A 240 6.41 -22.13 -24.79
N LYS A 241 7.40 -21.27 -24.52
CA LYS A 241 8.59 -21.61 -23.72
C LYS A 241 8.68 -20.84 -22.39
N CYS A 242 7.73 -19.94 -22.15
CA CYS A 242 7.57 -19.25 -20.88
C CYS A 242 6.98 -20.21 -19.82
N PRO A 243 7.11 -19.87 -18.53
CA PRO A 243 6.35 -20.55 -17.48
C PRO A 243 4.84 -20.38 -17.65
N ILE A 244 4.06 -21.25 -17.00
CA ILE A 244 2.59 -21.29 -17.11
C ILE A 244 1.95 -21.31 -15.73
N ILE A 245 0.86 -20.55 -15.62
CA ILE A 245 -0.11 -20.60 -14.52
C ILE A 245 -1.35 -21.31 -15.06
N VAL A 246 -1.93 -22.24 -14.32
CA VAL A 246 -3.12 -22.99 -14.75
C VAL A 246 -4.26 -22.73 -13.78
N GLY A 247 -5.33 -22.16 -14.32
CA GLY A 247 -6.60 -21.88 -13.65
C GLY A 247 -7.69 -22.89 -13.99
N GLY A 248 -8.58 -23.17 -13.03
CA GLY A 248 -9.84 -23.88 -13.28
C GLY A 248 -10.94 -22.95 -13.81
N SER A 249 -12.20 -23.36 -13.65
CA SER A 249 -13.37 -22.55 -13.99
C SER A 249 -13.85 -21.66 -12.83
N GLY A 250 -13.31 -21.86 -11.62
CA GLY A 250 -13.80 -21.26 -10.38
C GLY A 250 -14.86 -22.12 -9.68
N ASN A 251 -15.18 -23.30 -10.21
CA ASN A 251 -16.12 -24.23 -9.59
C ASN A 251 -15.41 -25.04 -8.48
N LYS A 252 -15.90 -24.89 -7.24
CA LYS A 252 -15.24 -25.45 -6.04
C LYS A 252 -15.19 -26.97 -6.01
N GLU A 253 -16.15 -27.62 -6.66
CA GLU A 253 -16.26 -29.06 -6.73
C GLU A 253 -15.41 -29.64 -7.86
N LYS A 254 -15.32 -28.94 -8.99
CA LYS A 254 -14.64 -29.40 -10.20
C LYS A 254 -13.16 -29.05 -10.23
N ASP A 255 -12.79 -27.84 -9.81
CA ASP A 255 -11.43 -27.32 -9.90
C ASP A 255 -10.39 -28.21 -9.19
N PRO A 256 -10.65 -28.79 -7.99
CA PRO A 256 -9.67 -29.67 -7.37
C PRO A 256 -9.31 -30.91 -8.21
N GLU A 257 -10.28 -31.48 -8.94
CA GLU A 257 -10.04 -32.58 -9.88
C GLU A 257 -9.24 -32.11 -11.10
N VAL A 258 -9.63 -30.97 -11.66
CA VAL A 258 -8.99 -30.40 -12.85
C VAL A 258 -7.54 -30.02 -12.57
N LEU A 259 -7.28 -29.35 -11.44
CA LEU A 259 -5.94 -28.90 -11.07
C LEU A 259 -5.03 -30.06 -10.62
N GLU A 260 -5.58 -31.11 -10.00
CA GLU A 260 -4.82 -32.34 -9.76
C GLU A 260 -4.38 -32.99 -11.06
N LYS A 261 -5.28 -33.06 -12.06
CA LYS A 261 -4.94 -33.63 -13.37
C LYS A 261 -3.95 -32.75 -14.15
N ALA A 262 -4.11 -31.43 -14.07
CA ALA A 262 -3.17 -30.48 -14.67
C ALA A 262 -1.76 -30.65 -14.08
N ALA A 263 -1.66 -30.87 -12.76
CA ALA A 263 -0.40 -31.11 -12.08
C ALA A 263 0.28 -32.41 -12.53
N GLU A 264 -0.48 -33.49 -12.73
CA GLU A 264 0.06 -34.75 -13.25
C GLU A 264 0.61 -34.60 -14.66
N VAL A 265 -0.14 -33.94 -15.55
CA VAL A 265 0.22 -33.79 -16.96
C VAL A 265 1.41 -32.83 -17.14
N ALA A 266 1.55 -31.85 -16.28
CA ALA A 266 2.62 -30.85 -16.31
C ALA A 266 3.82 -31.21 -15.42
N GLU A 267 3.95 -32.47 -14.96
CA GLU A 267 5.06 -32.91 -14.12
C GLU A 267 6.42 -32.49 -14.71
N GLY A 268 7.27 -31.92 -13.86
CA GLY A 268 8.59 -31.40 -14.27
C GLY A 268 8.57 -29.98 -14.86
N GLU A 269 7.42 -29.41 -15.23
CA GLU A 269 7.35 -28.06 -15.83
C GLU A 269 7.30 -26.92 -14.80
N ARG A 270 7.06 -27.26 -13.53
CA ARG A 270 6.97 -26.30 -12.42
C ARG A 270 5.98 -25.15 -12.71
N ILE A 271 4.75 -25.53 -13.07
CA ILE A 271 3.63 -24.59 -13.23
C ILE A 271 3.15 -24.06 -11.88
N MET A 272 2.30 -23.03 -11.91
CA MET A 272 1.50 -22.61 -10.75
C MET A 272 0.05 -23.07 -10.89
N LEU A 273 -0.50 -23.73 -9.87
CA LEU A 273 -1.91 -24.11 -9.80
C LEU A 273 -2.71 -22.97 -9.16
N ALA A 274 -3.62 -22.37 -9.93
CA ALA A 274 -4.51 -21.31 -9.52
C ALA A 274 -5.96 -21.86 -9.39
N SER A 275 -6.50 -22.07 -8.19
CA SER A 275 -5.94 -21.73 -6.88
C SER A 275 -6.45 -22.66 -5.79
N ALA A 276 -5.75 -22.73 -4.67
CA ALA A 276 -6.23 -23.32 -3.43
C ALA A 276 -6.95 -22.24 -2.58
N THR A 277 -8.11 -22.57 -2.01
CA THR A 277 -8.88 -21.68 -1.11
C THR A 277 -9.55 -22.46 0.02
N LEU A 278 -9.83 -21.78 1.14
CA LEU A 278 -10.42 -22.37 2.35
C LEU A 278 -11.80 -23.00 2.13
N ASP A 279 -12.51 -22.58 1.08
CA ASP A 279 -13.86 -23.04 0.75
C ASP A 279 -13.91 -24.04 -0.43
N MET A 280 -12.78 -24.60 -0.83
CA MET A 280 -12.69 -25.76 -1.74
C MET A 280 -11.76 -26.85 -1.15
N ASP A 281 -11.59 -27.96 -1.87
CA ASP A 281 -10.61 -29.00 -1.50
C ASP A 281 -9.17 -28.54 -1.80
N TRP A 282 -8.71 -27.55 -1.04
CA TRP A 282 -7.35 -27.01 -1.09
C TRP A 282 -6.30 -28.07 -0.76
N GLU A 283 -6.65 -29.08 0.03
CA GLU A 283 -5.73 -30.15 0.43
C GLU A 283 -5.40 -31.05 -0.76
N ARG A 284 -6.37 -31.39 -1.61
CA ARG A 284 -6.13 -32.11 -2.87
C ARG A 284 -5.21 -31.33 -3.81
N ILE A 285 -5.49 -30.04 -4.02
CA ILE A 285 -4.68 -29.17 -4.90
C ILE A 285 -3.25 -29.05 -4.37
N ALA A 286 -3.08 -28.80 -3.07
CA ALA A 286 -1.78 -28.66 -2.44
C ALA A 286 -0.97 -29.97 -2.46
N ASN A 287 -1.62 -31.11 -2.24
CA ASN A 287 -0.96 -32.42 -2.34
C ASN A 287 -0.52 -32.70 -3.78
N ALA A 288 -1.33 -32.36 -4.78
CA ALA A 288 -0.95 -32.48 -6.19
C ALA A 288 0.27 -31.61 -6.50
N ALA A 289 0.28 -30.34 -6.07
CA ALA A 289 1.42 -29.46 -6.27
C ALA A 289 2.70 -29.97 -5.58
N LYS A 290 2.61 -30.45 -4.33
CA LYS A 290 3.75 -31.04 -3.62
C LYS A 290 4.27 -32.28 -4.34
N LYS A 291 3.37 -33.16 -4.78
CA LYS A 291 3.71 -34.43 -5.44
C LYS A 291 4.44 -34.21 -6.76
N TYR A 292 3.99 -33.26 -7.59
CA TYR A 292 4.53 -33.02 -8.94
C TYR A 292 5.49 -31.81 -9.03
N GLY A 293 5.84 -31.20 -7.89
CA GLY A 293 6.85 -30.12 -7.83
C GLY A 293 6.37 -28.77 -8.34
N HIS A 294 5.09 -28.45 -8.18
CA HIS A 294 4.47 -27.20 -8.65
C HIS A 294 4.32 -26.16 -7.54
N VAL A 295 3.98 -24.94 -7.96
CA VAL A 295 3.65 -23.82 -7.07
C VAL A 295 2.13 -23.80 -6.85
N VAL A 296 1.70 -23.44 -5.64
CA VAL A 296 0.28 -23.26 -5.28
C VAL A 296 -0.02 -21.77 -5.15
N LEU A 297 -1.07 -21.30 -5.83
CA LEU A 297 -1.66 -20.00 -5.53
C LEU A 297 -2.61 -20.13 -4.33
N SER A 298 -2.24 -19.49 -3.23
CA SER A 298 -2.99 -19.44 -1.96
C SER A 298 -3.96 -18.27 -1.99
N TRP A 299 -5.18 -18.51 -2.44
CA TRP A 299 -6.18 -17.47 -2.69
C TRP A 299 -7.11 -17.27 -1.49
N THR A 300 -7.31 -16.02 -1.08
CA THR A 300 -8.27 -15.63 -0.04
C THR A 300 -9.00 -14.33 -0.38
N GLN A 301 -10.20 -14.16 0.17
CA GLN A 301 -11.06 -12.99 -0.08
C GLN A 301 -10.73 -11.82 0.84
N MET A 302 -9.71 -11.02 0.49
CA MET A 302 -9.36 -9.74 1.15
C MET A 302 -9.31 -9.79 2.69
N ASP A 303 -8.86 -10.92 3.27
CA ASP A 303 -8.76 -11.10 4.71
C ASP A 303 -7.40 -11.70 5.10
N ILE A 304 -6.60 -10.89 5.79
CA ILE A 304 -5.25 -11.25 6.23
C ILE A 304 -5.21 -12.47 7.17
N ASN A 305 -6.26 -12.70 7.98
CA ASN A 305 -6.30 -13.82 8.91
C ASN A 305 -6.62 -15.14 8.18
N ASN A 306 -7.50 -15.08 7.18
CA ASN A 306 -7.73 -16.17 6.25
C ASN A 306 -6.45 -16.48 5.46
N GLN A 307 -5.73 -15.47 4.99
CA GLN A 307 -4.45 -15.65 4.30
C GLN A 307 -3.43 -16.38 5.18
N LYS A 308 -3.24 -15.94 6.43
CA LYS A 308 -2.41 -16.65 7.43
C LYS A 308 -2.87 -18.08 7.64
N THR A 309 -4.18 -18.28 7.78
CA THR A 309 -4.77 -19.59 8.04
C THR A 309 -4.49 -20.56 6.89
N LEU A 310 -4.75 -20.14 5.66
CA LEU A 310 -4.51 -20.96 4.47
C LEU A 310 -3.02 -21.26 4.31
N ASN A 311 -2.15 -20.25 4.40
CA ASN A 311 -0.70 -20.45 4.31
C ASN A 311 -0.20 -21.43 5.38
N ARG A 312 -0.68 -21.29 6.63
CA ARG A 312 -0.35 -22.22 7.72
C ARG A 312 -0.82 -23.64 7.43
N TYR A 313 -1.97 -23.82 6.78
CA TYR A 313 -2.45 -25.14 6.39
C TYR A 313 -1.57 -25.75 5.28
N LEU A 314 -1.24 -24.99 4.24
CA LEU A 314 -0.32 -25.41 3.19
C LEU A 314 1.04 -25.83 3.77
N LEU A 315 1.59 -25.05 4.68
CA LEU A 315 2.90 -25.29 5.30
C LEU A 315 2.92 -26.43 6.31
N LYS A 316 1.88 -26.58 7.14
CA LYS A 316 1.93 -27.48 8.31
C LYS A 316 1.14 -28.78 8.15
N ARG A 317 0.11 -28.79 7.30
CA ARG A 317 -0.73 -29.98 7.08
C ARG A 317 -0.27 -30.76 5.85
N VAL A 318 -0.02 -30.04 4.77
CA VAL A 318 0.45 -30.63 3.51
C VAL A 318 1.96 -30.58 3.40
N GLU A 319 2.63 -29.67 4.11
CA GLU A 319 4.07 -29.43 4.03
C GLU A 319 4.52 -29.04 2.62
N VAL A 320 3.75 -28.13 1.99
CA VAL A 320 4.16 -27.48 0.75
C VAL A 320 5.47 -26.71 1.02
N PRO A 321 6.50 -26.86 0.17
CA PRO A 321 7.73 -26.09 0.29
C PRO A 321 7.46 -24.58 0.29
N ARG A 322 8.15 -23.82 1.13
CA ARG A 322 7.97 -22.36 1.24
C ARG A 322 8.21 -21.64 -0.09
N ASN A 323 9.16 -22.11 -0.87
CA ASN A 323 9.46 -21.61 -2.22
C ASN A 323 8.45 -22.07 -3.30
N SER A 324 7.28 -22.57 -2.90
CA SER A 324 6.20 -23.04 -3.78
C SER A 324 4.83 -22.47 -3.39
N ILE A 325 4.79 -21.33 -2.70
CA ILE A 325 3.54 -20.63 -2.34
C ILE A 325 3.59 -19.20 -2.86
N VAL A 326 2.58 -18.81 -3.63
CA VAL A 326 2.29 -17.41 -3.99
C VAL A 326 0.91 -17.08 -3.41
N MET A 327 0.74 -15.91 -2.80
CA MET A 327 -0.53 -15.49 -2.22
C MET A 327 -1.36 -14.69 -3.21
N ASP A 328 -2.67 -14.91 -3.24
CA ASP A 328 -3.62 -14.01 -3.89
C ASP A 328 -4.66 -13.55 -2.87
N PRO A 329 -4.47 -12.37 -2.24
CA PRO A 329 -5.41 -11.85 -1.26
C PRO A 329 -6.64 -11.18 -1.90
N THR A 330 -6.97 -11.54 -3.14
CA THR A 330 -8.02 -10.99 -4.00
C THR A 330 -7.78 -9.56 -4.45
N THR A 331 -7.87 -9.36 -5.76
CA THR A 331 -7.84 -8.04 -6.40
C THR A 331 -9.25 -7.47 -6.56
N ALA A 332 -9.44 -6.24 -6.13
CA ALA A 332 -10.59 -5.42 -6.47
C ALA A 332 -10.19 -4.38 -7.53
N ALA A 333 -11.07 -4.16 -8.52
CA ALA A 333 -10.83 -3.19 -9.58
C ALA A 333 -10.95 -1.75 -9.08
N LEU A 334 -10.31 -0.81 -9.81
CA LEU A 334 -10.52 0.62 -9.61
C LEU A 334 -12.03 0.96 -9.54
N GLY A 335 -12.44 1.69 -8.51
CA GLY A 335 -13.84 2.07 -8.27
C GLY A 335 -14.72 0.99 -7.61
N TYR A 336 -14.21 -0.23 -7.42
CA TYR A 336 -14.96 -1.38 -6.88
C TYR A 336 -14.25 -2.04 -5.69
N GLY A 337 -13.65 -1.23 -4.81
CA GLY A 337 -12.98 -1.69 -3.58
C GLY A 337 -11.45 -1.81 -3.68
N LEU A 338 -10.82 -1.19 -4.68
CA LEU A 338 -9.36 -1.17 -4.87
C LEU A 338 -8.59 -0.69 -3.63
N ASP A 339 -9.14 0.26 -2.87
CA ASP A 339 -8.62 0.78 -1.62
C ASP A 339 -8.51 -0.30 -0.52
N TYR A 340 -9.52 -1.16 -0.43
CA TYR A 340 -9.49 -2.32 0.47
C TYR A 340 -8.45 -3.35 0.04
N ALA A 341 -8.39 -3.66 -1.26
CA ALA A 341 -7.39 -4.58 -1.80
C ALA A 341 -5.96 -4.05 -1.57
N PHE A 342 -5.72 -2.77 -1.86
CA PHE A 342 -4.45 -2.08 -1.62
C PHE A 342 -4.04 -2.19 -0.15
N THR A 343 -4.92 -1.76 0.77
CA THR A 343 -4.64 -1.76 2.21
C THR A 343 -4.37 -3.17 2.72
N ASN A 344 -5.12 -4.17 2.25
CA ASN A 344 -4.90 -5.56 2.66
C ASN A 344 -3.55 -6.10 2.15
N MET A 345 -3.20 -5.86 0.88
CA MET A 345 -1.93 -6.27 0.29
C MET A 345 -0.73 -5.58 0.96
N GLU A 346 -0.82 -4.27 1.21
CA GLU A 346 0.23 -3.51 1.88
C GLU A 346 0.45 -4.00 3.32
N ARG A 347 -0.63 -4.27 4.08
CA ARG A 347 -0.55 -4.86 5.42
C ARG A 347 0.09 -6.24 5.40
N ILE A 348 -0.22 -7.07 4.40
CA ILE A 348 0.40 -8.38 4.20
C ILE A 348 1.90 -8.21 3.95
N ARG A 349 2.29 -7.35 3.00
CA ARG A 349 3.70 -7.07 2.67
C ARG A 349 4.49 -6.58 3.88
N ILE A 350 3.98 -5.57 4.60
CA ILE A 350 4.61 -5.03 5.81
C ILE A 350 4.74 -6.10 6.88
N SER A 351 3.70 -6.91 7.12
CA SER A 351 3.72 -7.97 8.14
C SER A 351 4.79 -9.02 7.81
N GLY A 352 4.85 -9.46 6.55
CA GLY A 352 5.86 -10.40 6.07
C GLY A 352 7.29 -9.89 6.28
N LEU A 353 7.55 -8.64 5.90
CA LEU A 353 8.83 -7.96 6.10
C LEU A 353 9.19 -7.78 7.59
N LYS A 354 8.20 -7.50 8.45
CA LYS A 354 8.37 -7.36 9.91
C LYS A 354 8.55 -8.70 10.65
N GLY A 355 8.55 -9.84 9.96
CA GLY A 355 8.86 -11.15 10.54
C GLY A 355 7.70 -12.13 10.62
N ASP A 356 6.54 -11.81 10.05
CA ASP A 356 5.45 -12.77 9.96
C ASP A 356 5.72 -13.81 8.86
N THR A 357 6.21 -14.97 9.27
CA THR A 357 6.60 -16.06 8.36
C THR A 357 5.44 -16.77 7.69
N ASP A 358 4.20 -16.51 8.13
CA ASP A 358 2.99 -17.02 7.47
C ASP A 358 2.52 -16.06 6.36
N LEU A 359 3.12 -14.86 6.22
CA LEU A 359 2.76 -13.84 5.22
C LEU A 359 3.93 -13.34 4.37
N ASN A 360 5.15 -13.83 4.55
CA ASN A 360 6.32 -13.36 3.79
C ASN A 360 6.47 -14.07 2.43
N PHE A 361 5.38 -14.28 1.69
CA PHE A 361 5.41 -14.89 0.36
C PHE A 361 5.17 -13.83 -0.74
N PRO A 362 5.49 -14.13 -2.01
CA PRO A 362 5.10 -13.26 -3.11
C PRO A 362 3.59 -13.10 -3.23
N ILE A 363 3.13 -11.96 -3.73
CA ILE A 363 1.72 -11.62 -3.91
C ILE A 363 1.38 -11.56 -5.40
N SER A 364 0.28 -12.18 -5.82
CA SER A 364 -0.30 -12.03 -7.14
C SER A 364 -1.54 -11.14 -7.14
N SER A 365 -1.85 -10.60 -8.31
CA SER A 365 -3.07 -9.85 -8.59
C SER A 365 -3.76 -10.34 -9.85
N GLY A 366 -5.03 -10.73 -9.72
CA GLY A 366 -5.98 -10.84 -10.84
C GLY A 366 -6.40 -9.47 -11.37
N THR A 367 -5.46 -8.71 -11.93
CA THR A 367 -5.70 -7.35 -12.46
C THR A 367 -6.71 -7.35 -13.62
N THR A 368 -6.89 -8.48 -14.30
CA THR A 368 -8.00 -8.74 -15.23
C THR A 368 -9.39 -8.39 -14.66
N ASN A 369 -9.58 -8.42 -13.33
CA ASN A 369 -10.82 -7.99 -12.69
C ASN A 369 -11.23 -6.55 -13.04
N ALA A 370 -10.29 -5.70 -13.49
CA ALA A 370 -10.58 -4.39 -14.05
C ALA A 370 -11.63 -4.44 -15.18
N TRP A 371 -11.67 -5.51 -15.97
CA TRP A 371 -12.63 -5.68 -17.05
C TRP A 371 -14.05 -6.06 -16.59
N GLY A 372 -14.22 -6.35 -15.29
CA GLY A 372 -15.53 -6.48 -14.65
C GLY A 372 -16.19 -5.13 -14.36
N ALA A 373 -15.41 -4.05 -14.26
CA ALA A 373 -15.92 -2.70 -14.06
C ALA A 373 -16.72 -2.26 -15.29
N ARG A 374 -17.91 -1.68 -15.07
CA ARG A 374 -18.78 -1.18 -16.16
C ARG A 374 -18.06 -0.12 -16.99
N GLU A 375 -17.30 0.71 -16.31
CA GLU A 375 -16.43 1.76 -16.81
C GLU A 375 -15.25 1.22 -17.62
N ALA A 376 -14.99 -0.08 -17.67
CA ALA A 376 -13.95 -0.61 -18.56
C ALA A 376 -14.48 -0.93 -19.97
N TRP A 377 -15.77 -1.26 -20.11
CA TRP A 377 -16.28 -1.86 -21.36
C TRP A 377 -17.60 -1.29 -21.90
N MET A 378 -18.41 -0.64 -21.06
CA MET A 378 -19.64 0.01 -21.51
C MET A 378 -19.32 1.20 -22.41
N VAL A 379 -20.17 1.38 -23.43
CA VAL A 379 -20.03 2.47 -24.40
C VAL A 379 -20.20 3.82 -23.70
N ASP A 380 -21.16 3.92 -22.80
CA ASP A 380 -21.44 5.12 -22.03
C ASP A 380 -22.05 4.75 -20.67
N SER A 381 -22.26 5.75 -19.81
CA SER A 381 -22.91 5.58 -18.51
C SER A 381 -24.32 5.01 -18.65
N PRO A 382 -24.73 4.05 -17.81
CA PRO A 382 -26.13 3.62 -17.72
C PRO A 382 -27.03 4.65 -17.01
N ILE A 383 -26.47 5.74 -16.48
CA ILE A 383 -27.18 6.78 -15.74
C ILE A 383 -27.45 7.95 -16.70
N GLU A 384 -28.71 8.32 -16.89
CA GLU A 384 -29.16 9.30 -17.90
C GLU A 384 -28.57 10.71 -17.71
N GLU A 385 -28.30 11.10 -16.47
CA GLU A 385 -27.82 12.43 -16.10
C GLU A 385 -26.29 12.49 -15.88
N ASP A 386 -25.59 11.39 -16.13
CA ASP A 386 -24.16 11.31 -15.94
C ASP A 386 -23.39 11.97 -17.10
N THR A 387 -22.14 12.34 -16.82
CA THR A 387 -21.24 12.88 -17.84
C THR A 387 -20.78 11.77 -18.80
N PRO A 388 -20.58 12.07 -20.09
CA PRO A 388 -20.05 11.09 -21.03
C PRO A 388 -18.70 10.54 -20.56
N TRP A 389 -18.58 9.22 -20.45
CA TRP A 389 -17.35 8.57 -19.97
C TRP A 389 -16.22 8.51 -21.00
N GLY A 390 -16.45 9.03 -22.20
CA GLY A 390 -15.50 8.98 -23.30
C GLY A 390 -15.24 7.57 -23.88
N PRO A 391 -14.30 7.45 -24.82
CA PRO A 391 -14.08 6.21 -25.58
C PRO A 391 -13.60 5.05 -24.71
N ARG A 392 -14.33 3.93 -24.72
CA ARG A 392 -13.97 2.72 -23.97
C ARG A 392 -12.67 2.07 -24.44
N GLU A 393 -12.26 2.31 -25.68
CA GLU A 393 -11.00 1.82 -26.25
C GLU A 393 -9.78 2.46 -25.58
N LEU A 394 -9.96 3.62 -24.95
CA LEU A 394 -8.95 4.27 -24.10
C LEU A 394 -9.21 3.98 -22.62
N ARG A 395 -10.46 4.13 -22.18
CA ARG A 395 -10.84 3.98 -20.77
C ARG A 395 -10.63 2.56 -20.24
N GLY A 396 -10.94 1.54 -21.04
CA GLY A 396 -10.75 0.13 -20.67
C GLY A 396 -9.31 -0.22 -20.27
N PRO A 397 -8.31 -0.04 -21.16
CA PRO A 397 -6.93 -0.28 -20.77
C PRO A 397 -6.45 0.63 -19.63
N ILE A 398 -6.92 1.88 -19.54
CA ILE A 398 -6.58 2.75 -18.39
C ILE A 398 -7.09 2.15 -17.08
N TRP A 399 -8.28 1.55 -17.05
CA TRP A 399 -8.82 0.90 -15.85
C TRP A 399 -7.92 -0.25 -15.36
N GLU A 400 -7.42 -1.04 -16.30
CA GLU A 400 -6.48 -2.14 -16.02
C GLU A 400 -5.11 -1.60 -15.58
N ILE A 401 -4.59 -0.56 -16.25
CA ILE A 401 -3.33 0.11 -15.89
C ILE A 401 -3.40 0.66 -14.47
N ILE A 402 -4.42 1.45 -14.12
CA ILE A 402 -4.51 2.09 -12.81
C ILE A 402 -4.72 1.06 -11.70
N THR A 403 -5.50 0.01 -11.96
CA THR A 403 -5.65 -1.11 -11.02
C THR A 403 -4.29 -1.76 -10.77
N GLY A 404 -3.56 -2.15 -11.82
CA GLY A 404 -2.27 -2.81 -11.68
C GLY A 404 -1.18 -1.92 -11.07
N LEU A 405 -1.09 -0.66 -11.50
CA LEU A 405 -0.15 0.32 -10.96
C LEU A 405 -0.37 0.52 -9.47
N THR A 406 -1.62 0.76 -9.06
CA THR A 406 -1.95 0.97 -7.64
C THR A 406 -1.51 -0.23 -6.79
N LEU A 407 -1.81 -1.45 -7.25
CA LEU A 407 -1.43 -2.65 -6.50
C LEU A 407 0.07 -2.97 -6.56
N SER A 408 0.80 -2.51 -7.59
CA SER A 408 2.26 -2.63 -7.62
C SER A 408 2.91 -1.87 -6.46
N LEU A 409 2.35 -0.71 -6.09
CA LEU A 409 2.81 0.08 -4.95
C LEU A 409 2.52 -0.61 -3.61
N ALA A 410 1.52 -1.50 -3.55
CA ALA A 410 1.23 -2.33 -2.38
C ALA A 410 2.14 -3.58 -2.26
N GLY A 411 3.06 -3.79 -3.21
CA GLY A 411 3.99 -4.92 -3.21
C GLY A 411 3.46 -6.18 -3.88
N VAL A 412 2.67 -6.05 -4.95
CA VAL A 412 2.33 -7.18 -5.83
C VAL A 412 3.52 -7.53 -6.74
N ASP A 413 3.82 -8.83 -6.83
CA ASP A 413 4.97 -9.38 -7.55
C ASP A 413 4.58 -10.05 -8.88
N LEU A 414 3.30 -10.42 -9.04
CA LEU A 414 2.78 -11.09 -10.23
C LEU A 414 1.41 -10.53 -10.63
N PHE A 415 1.29 -10.09 -11.88
CA PHE A 415 0.06 -9.52 -12.44
C PHE A 415 -0.53 -10.44 -13.50
N MET A 416 -1.78 -10.86 -13.33
CA MET A 416 -2.57 -11.56 -14.35
C MET A 416 -3.44 -10.53 -15.08
N MET A 417 -3.21 -10.37 -16.37
CA MET A 417 -3.72 -9.27 -17.20
C MET A 417 -4.29 -9.76 -18.54
N MET A 418 -4.95 -8.87 -19.28
CA MET A 418 -5.49 -9.16 -20.61
C MET A 418 -5.11 -8.17 -21.69
N HIS A 419 -5.09 -6.86 -21.42
CA HIS A 419 -4.97 -5.87 -22.50
C HIS A 419 -3.51 -5.58 -22.87
N PRO A 420 -3.09 -5.73 -24.14
CA PRO A 420 -1.70 -5.55 -24.54
C PRO A 420 -1.10 -4.18 -24.23
N ILE A 421 -1.88 -3.10 -24.41
CA ILE A 421 -1.43 -1.74 -24.05
C ILE A 421 -1.21 -1.62 -22.54
N ALA A 422 -2.09 -2.20 -21.72
CA ALA A 422 -1.94 -2.15 -20.27
C ALA A 422 -0.68 -2.88 -19.81
N VAL A 423 -0.42 -4.06 -20.40
CA VAL A 423 0.82 -4.82 -20.18
C VAL A 423 2.05 -3.98 -20.54
N ALA A 424 2.07 -3.39 -21.74
CA ALA A 424 3.21 -2.58 -22.18
C ALA A 424 3.49 -1.39 -21.24
N VAL A 425 2.45 -0.66 -20.85
CA VAL A 425 2.56 0.49 -19.93
C VAL A 425 3.06 0.05 -18.57
N LEU A 426 2.50 -1.01 -17.97
CA LEU A 426 2.94 -1.46 -16.65
C LEU A 426 4.38 -1.99 -16.68
N LYS A 427 4.80 -2.70 -17.73
CA LYS A 427 6.21 -3.09 -17.89
C LYS A 427 7.14 -1.88 -17.92
N GLU A 428 6.77 -0.84 -18.66
CA GLU A 428 7.55 0.41 -18.72
C GLU A 428 7.63 1.09 -17.34
N VAL A 429 6.50 1.19 -16.65
CA VAL A 429 6.43 1.78 -15.31
C VAL A 429 7.25 0.95 -14.30
N PHE A 430 7.16 -0.37 -14.31
CA PHE A 430 7.93 -1.24 -13.40
C PHE A 430 9.43 -1.11 -13.65
N ASN A 431 9.86 -1.03 -14.91
CA ASN A 431 11.27 -0.77 -15.23
C ASN A 431 11.71 0.63 -14.78
N THR A 432 10.85 1.63 -14.91
CA THR A 432 11.12 3.00 -14.46
C THR A 432 11.28 3.08 -12.95
N LEU A 433 10.28 2.59 -12.20
CA LEU A 433 10.29 2.56 -10.74
C LEU A 433 11.41 1.65 -10.18
N GLY A 434 11.76 0.59 -10.91
CA GLY A 434 12.88 -0.29 -10.60
C GLY A 434 14.26 0.31 -10.86
N GLY A 435 14.34 1.49 -11.47
CA GLY A 435 15.63 2.13 -11.82
C GLY A 435 16.34 1.49 -13.02
N ASN A 436 15.63 0.73 -13.86
CA ASN A 436 16.17 0.06 -15.05
C ASN A 436 16.11 0.92 -16.32
N VAL A 437 15.68 2.17 -16.22
CA VAL A 437 15.68 3.12 -17.34
C VAL A 437 17.02 3.83 -17.46
N LYS A 438 17.53 3.95 -18.69
CA LYS A 438 18.80 4.63 -18.99
C LYS A 438 18.68 6.14 -19.07
N GLU A 439 17.46 6.62 -19.28
CA GLU A 439 17.17 8.04 -19.45
C GLU A 439 17.02 8.69 -18.07
N SER A 440 17.84 9.70 -17.82
CA SER A 440 17.68 10.60 -16.67
C SER A 440 16.88 11.81 -17.13
N VAL A 441 15.87 12.21 -16.35
CA VAL A 441 15.23 13.52 -16.54
C VAL A 441 16.30 14.59 -16.30
N ALA A 442 16.56 15.43 -17.30
CA ALA A 442 17.63 16.42 -17.25
C ALA A 442 17.44 17.44 -16.11
N ASP A 443 16.18 17.80 -15.83
CA ASP A 443 15.78 18.60 -14.68
C ASP A 443 14.51 18.00 -14.04
N PRO A 444 14.65 17.15 -13.01
CA PRO A 444 13.52 16.59 -12.27
C PRO A 444 12.69 17.64 -11.53
N GLY A 445 13.09 18.92 -11.50
CA GLY A 445 12.30 20.02 -10.94
C GLY A 445 11.38 20.70 -11.95
N GLU A 446 11.60 20.52 -13.26
CA GLU A 446 10.82 21.22 -14.29
C GLU A 446 9.34 20.85 -14.30
N TRP A 447 8.96 19.63 -13.89
CA TRP A 447 7.55 19.24 -13.80
C TRP A 447 6.74 20.12 -12.84
N ILE A 448 7.38 20.73 -11.83
CA ILE A 448 6.74 21.65 -10.88
C ILE A 448 6.25 22.92 -11.60
N PHE A 449 6.91 23.27 -12.71
CA PHE A 449 6.65 24.48 -13.49
C PHE A 449 6.00 24.20 -14.84
N MET A 450 5.66 22.94 -15.14
CA MET A 450 4.94 22.60 -16.36
C MET A 450 3.50 23.12 -16.30
N GLU A 451 3.10 23.91 -17.30
CA GLU A 451 1.68 24.22 -17.54
C GLU A 451 1.00 22.97 -18.13
N VAL A 452 -0.04 22.48 -17.43
CA VAL A 452 -0.84 21.29 -17.82
C VAL A 452 -1.95 21.66 -18.78
#